data_AF-A0A847G6K5-F1
#
_entry.id   AF-A0A847G6K5-F1
#
_cell.length_a   1.000
_cell.length_b   1.000
_cell.length_c   1.000
_cell.angle_alpha   90.00
_cell.angle_beta   90.00
_cell.angle_gamma   90.00
#
_symmetry.space_group_name_H-M   'P 1'
#
loop_
_entity.id
_entity.type
_entity.pdbx_description
1 polymer ?
#
loop_
_entity_poly.entity_id
_entity_poly.type
_entity_poly.pdbx_seq_one_letter_code
_entity_poly.pdbx_strand_id
1 'polypeptide(L)' 'MITTLNDFIREYTKIKNMGWITTHRSGPTGIGKTLEDLLGIPENNYHEPDFGEYELKSCRLDSNSMLTMFTQTPQPA' A
#
# COMPACT_ATOMS: atom_id res chain seq x y z
N MET A 1 -9.76 -11.63 -2.00
CA MET A 1 -8.61 -11.01 -2.68
C MET A 1 -9.18 -9.93 -3.58
N ILE A 2 -8.76 -8.68 -3.40
CA ILE A 2 -9.16 -7.60 -4.29
C ILE A 2 -8.46 -7.82 -5.64
N THR A 3 -9.15 -7.61 -6.75
CA THR A 3 -8.56 -7.74 -8.10
C THR A 3 -8.98 -6.60 -9.02
N THR A 4 -10.13 -5.97 -8.75
CA THR A 4 -10.63 -4.83 -9.51
C THR A 4 -10.61 -3.54 -8.68
N LEU A 5 -10.67 -2.39 -9.35
CA LEU A 5 -10.82 -1.10 -8.70
C LEU A 5 -12.10 -1.03 -7.84
N ASN A 6 -13.19 -1.68 -8.26
CA ASN A 6 -14.43 -1.73 -7.49
C ASN A 6 -14.28 -2.52 -6.18
N ASP A 7 -13.51 -3.60 -6.19
CA ASP A 7 -13.19 -4.34 -4.97
C ASP A 7 -12.37 -3.47 -4.01
N PHE A 8 -11.38 -2.76 -4.53
CA PHE A 8 -10.59 -1.81 -3.75
C PHE A 8 -11.47 -0.73 -3.12
N ILE A 9 -12.33 -0.06 -3.90
CA ILE A 9 -13.23 0.99 -3.39
C ILE A 9 -14.13 0.44 -2.28
N ARG A 10 -14.68 -0.76 -2.45
CA ARG A 10 -15.54 -1.42 -1.47
C ARG A 10 -14.79 -1.69 -0.16
N GLU A 11 -13.62 -2.33 -0.22
CA GLU A 11 -12.85 -2.67 0.98
C GLU A 11 -12.24 -1.43 1.64
N TYR A 12 -11.72 -0.49 0.86
CA TYR A 12 -11.18 0.77 1.36
C TYR A 12 -12.25 1.63 2.06
N THR A 13 -13.50 1.62 1.57
CA THR A 13 -14.61 2.31 2.24
C THR A 13 -14.88 1.71 3.62
N LYS A 14 -14.76 0.38 3.78
CA LYS A 14 -14.89 -0.25 5.11
C LYS A 14 -13.74 0.18 6.02
N ILE A 15 -12.50 0.17 5.52
CA ILE A 15 -11.31 0.60 6.26
C ILE A 15 -11.47 2.05 6.74
N LYS A 16 -11.92 2.96 5.86
CA LYS A 16 -12.18 4.36 6.21
C LYS A 16 -13.20 4.49 7.35
N ASN A 17 -14.23 3.65 7.37
CA ASN A 17 -15.26 3.66 8.41
C ASN A 17 -14.79 3.10 9.76
N MET A 18 -13.63 2.43 9.82
CA MET A 18 -13.04 1.99 11.09
C MET A 18 -12.39 3.15 11.88
N GLY A 19 -12.16 4.30 11.25
CA GLY A 19 -11.55 5.45 11.89
C GLY A 19 -10.05 5.26 12.10
N TRP A 20 -9.57 5.51 13.33
CA TRP A 20 -8.15 5.38 13.66
C TRP A 20 -7.76 3.92 13.86
N ILE A 21 -6.77 3.46 13.09
CA ILE A 21 -6.26 2.09 13.14
C ILE A 21 -4.83 2.13 13.70
N THR A 22 -4.56 1.26 14.68
CA THR A 22 -3.21 1.08 15.20
C THR A 22 -2.31 0.47 14.13
N THR A 23 -1.13 1.04 13.95
CA THR A 23 -0.16 0.55 12.95
C THR A 23 0.25 -0.90 13.20
N HIS A 24 0.37 -1.69 12.15
CA HIS A 24 0.84 -3.09 12.22
C HIS A 24 2.37 -3.22 12.25
N ARG A 25 3.08 -2.15 11.89
CA ARG A 25 4.56 -2.08 11.91
C ARG A 25 5.01 -0.72 12.43
N SER A 26 6.08 -0.70 13.21
CA SER A 26 6.70 0.54 13.67
C SER A 26 7.49 1.22 12.54
N GLY A 27 7.53 2.56 12.57
CA GLY A 27 8.30 3.35 11.61
C GLY A 27 7.53 3.79 10.35
N PRO A 28 8.24 4.41 9.37
CA PRO A 28 7.62 5.04 8.22
C PRO A 28 6.82 4.08 7.34
N THR A 29 7.30 2.85 7.17
CA THR A 29 6.69 1.79 6.35
C THR A 29 5.40 1.23 6.96
N GLY A 30 5.08 1.59 8.21
CA GLY A 30 3.88 1.12 8.89
C GLY A 30 2.57 1.49 8.19
N ILE A 31 2.50 2.63 7.50
CA ILE A 31 1.28 3.05 6.80
C ILE A 31 0.94 2.13 5.61
N GLY A 32 1.95 1.76 4.81
CA GLY A 32 1.77 0.82 3.69
C GLY A 32 1.45 -0.57 4.19
N LYS A 33 2.26 -1.06 5.14
CA LYS A 33 2.07 -2.38 5.71
C LYS A 33 0.69 -2.56 6.34
N THR A 34 0.22 -1.57 7.08
CA THR A 34 -1.11 -1.61 7.71
C THR A 34 -2.22 -1.66 6.65
N LEU A 35 -2.11 -0.89 5.57
CA LEU A 35 -3.10 -0.88 4.50
C LEU A 35 -3.12 -2.20 3.72
N GLU A 36 -1.96 -2.76 3.39
CA GLU A 36 -1.81 -4.07 2.74
C GLU A 36 -2.48 -5.18 3.56
N ASP A 37 -2.18 -5.23 4.87
CA ASP A 37 -2.75 -6.23 5.77
C ASP A 37 -4.28 -6.11 5.87
N LEU A 38 -4.82 -4.88 5.93
CA LEU A 38 -6.26 -4.64 5.98
C LEU A 38 -6.98 -5.02 4.67
N LEU A 39 -6.28 -4.91 3.54
CA LEU A 39 -6.78 -5.34 2.22
C LEU A 39 -6.52 -6.82 1.93
N GLY A 40 -5.80 -7.51 2.83
CA GLY A 40 -5.43 -8.92 2.68
C GLY A 40 -4.39 -9.17 1.59
N ILE A 41 -3.52 -8.19 1.33
CA ILE A 41 -2.42 -8.27 0.37
C ILE A 41 -1.17 -8.77 1.11
N PRO A 42 -0.62 -9.95 0.74
CA PRO A 42 0.61 -10.44 1.35
C PRO A 42 1.81 -9.60 0.92
N GLU A 43 2.61 -9.16 1.89
CA GLU A 43 3.88 -8.47 1.64
C GLU A 43 4.82 -9.38 0.83
N ASN A 44 5.38 -8.83 -0.24
CA ASN A 44 6.27 -9.53 -1.14
C ASN A 44 7.32 -8.55 -1.72
N ASN A 45 8.25 -9.06 -2.51
CA ASN A 45 9.32 -8.28 -3.16
C ASN A 45 9.30 -8.40 -4.69
N TYR A 46 8.16 -8.80 -5.26
CA TYR A 46 8.00 -8.94 -6.70
C TYR A 46 7.87 -7.55 -7.33
N HIS A 47 8.38 -7.40 -8.55
CA HIS A 47 8.19 -6.19 -9.34
C HIS A 47 6.90 -6.32 -10.15
N GLU A 48 5.78 -6.51 -9.44
CA GLU A 48 4.46 -6.78 -9.99
C GLU A 48 3.42 -5.91 -9.26
N PRO A 49 2.26 -5.63 -9.88
CA PRO A 49 1.19 -4.88 -9.21
C PRO A 49 0.68 -5.59 -7.95
N ASP A 50 0.34 -4.81 -6.91
CA ASP A 50 -0.19 -5.35 -5.65
C ASP A 50 -1.52 -6.12 -5.82
N PHE A 51 -2.37 -5.68 -6.74
CA PHE A 51 -3.62 -6.38 -7.07
C PHE A 51 -4.09 -6.11 -8.50
N GLY A 52 -4.49 -7.18 -9.21
CA GLY A 52 -4.92 -7.06 -10.60
C GLY A 52 -3.83 -6.41 -11.46
N GLU A 53 -4.11 -5.23 -12.01
CA GLU A 53 -3.16 -4.41 -12.78
C GLU A 53 -2.79 -3.10 -12.06
N TYR A 54 -3.11 -3.00 -10.76
CA TYR A 54 -3.01 -1.78 -9.98
C TYR A 54 -1.91 -1.88 -8.93
N GLU A 55 -1.09 -0.83 -8.89
CA GLU A 55 -0.11 -0.61 -7.83
C GLU A 55 -0.76 0.21 -6.70
N LEU A 56 -0.55 -0.22 -5.45
CA LEU A 56 -1.04 0.44 -4.25
C LEU A 56 0.08 1.23 -3.57
N LYS A 57 -0.11 2.55 -3.43
CA LYS A 57 0.80 3.41 -2.67
C LYS A 57 0.05 4.13 -1.55
N SER A 58 0.70 4.30 -0.41
CA SER A 58 0.15 5.03 0.74
C SER A 58 1.14 6.07 1.26
N CYS A 59 0.62 7.24 1.63
CA CYS A 59 1.39 8.33 2.22
C CYS A 59 0.55 9.08 3.26
N ARG A 60 1.22 9.73 4.20
CA ARG A 60 0.55 10.65 5.15
C ARG A 60 0.36 11.99 4.46
N LEU A 61 -0.82 12.59 4.58
CA LEU A 61 -1.17 13.85 3.89
C LEU A 61 -0.18 14.99 4.20
N ASP A 62 0.25 15.12 5.46
CA ASP A 62 1.18 16.18 5.90
C ASP A 62 2.66 15.77 5.79
N SER A 63 2.96 14.70 5.04
CA SER A 63 4.33 14.28 4.81
C SER A 63 5.00 15.17 3.75
N ASN A 64 6.11 15.81 4.13
CA ASN A 64 6.99 16.52 3.19
C ASN A 64 7.88 15.57 2.34
N SER A 65 7.79 14.26 2.56
CA SER A 65 8.57 13.27 1.81
C SER A 65 7.97 13.00 0.43
N MET A 66 8.83 12.78 -0.57
CA MET A 66 8.39 12.34 -1.89
C MET A 66 7.74 10.95 -1.84
N LEU A 67 6.79 10.70 -2.75
CA LEU A 67 6.21 9.37 -2.92
C LEU A 67 7.17 8.49 -3.74
N THR A 68 7.64 7.40 -3.14
CA THR A 68 8.47 6.42 -3.85
C THR A 68 7.63 5.67 -4.87
N MET A 69 7.97 5.81 -6.15
CA MET A 69 7.29 5.10 -7.25
C MET A 69 7.79 3.67 -7.36
N PHE A 70 9.08 3.49 -7.61
CA PHE A 70 9.76 2.19 -7.67
C PHE A 70 11.25 2.37 -7.35
N THR A 71 11.94 1.28 -7.04
CA THR A 71 13.39 1.25 -6.84
C THR A 71 14.05 0.46 -7.96
N GLN A 72 15.14 0.98 -8.51
CA GLN A 72 15.89 0.33 -9.58
C GLN A 72 17.38 0.58 -9.39
N THR A 73 18.18 -0.48 -9.47
CA THR A 73 19.64 -0.40 -9.43
C THR A 73 20.19 0.18 -10.76
N PRO A 74 21.22 1.05 -10.74
CA PRO A 74 21.85 1.59 -11.94
C PRO A 74 22.38 0.51 -12.91
N GLN A 75 22.52 0.86 -14.20
CA GLN A 75 23.10 0.00 -15.23
C GLN A 75 24.20 0.73 -16.03
N PRO A 76 25.27 0.04 -16.50
CA PRO A 76 25.68 -1.32 -16.10
C PRO A 76 26.24 -1.33 -14.67
N ALA A 77 26.44 -2.53 -14.12
CA ALA A 77 27.02 -2.72 -12.79
C ALA A 77 28.45 -2.16 -12.70
#